data_AF-A0A1V4LZN8-F1
#
_entry.id   AF-A0A1V4LZN8-F1
#
_cell.length_a   1.000
_cell.length_b   1.000
_cell.length_c   1.000
_cell.angle_alpha   90.00
_cell.angle_beta   90.00
_cell.angle_gamma   90.00
#
_symmetry.space_group_name_H-M   'P 1'
#
loop_
_entity.id
_entity.type
_entity.pdbx_description
1 polymer ?
#
loop_
_entity_poly.entity_id
_entity_poly.type
_entity_poly.pdbx_seq_one_letter_code
_entity_poly.pdbx_strand_id
1 'polypeptide(L)'
;MDKATKHYIYVRDGGLCYHCLKPLKMNQVNIDHYLPRARGGKDEIYNYVLSCQRCNKYKGERVPGDCPGVHVRNFIRGVRDRKITTSVKGLKVRELIQKVETVKEVTYRKSDTVFSSENNRFYVVHDTIYKIEGGVNK
;
A
#
# COMPACT_ATOMS: atom_id res chain seq x y z
N MET A 1 -1.88 10.28 10.86
CA MET A 1 -2.80 9.19 10.47
C MET A 1 -4.03 9.26 11.33
N ASP A 2 -5.20 9.23 10.71
CA ASP A 2 -6.49 9.33 11.39
C ASP A 2 -6.99 7.97 11.92
N LYS A 3 -8.06 8.01 12.72
CA LYS A 3 -8.67 6.83 13.36
C LYS A 3 -9.26 5.84 12.35
N ALA A 4 -9.81 6.32 11.22
CA ALA A 4 -10.42 5.49 10.20
C ALA A 4 -9.37 4.71 9.42
N THR A 5 -8.22 5.31 9.10
CA THR A 5 -7.07 4.64 8.49
C THR A 5 -6.53 3.55 9.40
N LYS A 6 -6.30 3.86 10.70
CA LYS A 6 -5.86 2.84 11.67
C LYS A 6 -6.85 1.66 11.75
N HIS A 7 -8.15 1.95 11.81
CA HIS A 7 -9.18 0.92 11.86
C HIS A 7 -9.21 0.08 10.58
N TYR A 8 -9.09 0.72 9.41
CA TYR A 8 -9.02 0.02 8.14
C TYR A 8 -7.83 -0.94 8.08
N ILE A 9 -6.62 -0.51 8.44
CA ILE A 9 -5.44 -1.39 8.45
C ILE A 9 -5.62 -2.56 9.42
N TYR A 10 -6.20 -2.32 10.60
CA TYR A 10 -6.52 -3.39 11.54
C TYR A 10 -7.44 -4.46 10.93
N VAL A 11 -8.53 -4.05 10.29
CA VAL A 11 -9.49 -4.97 9.67
C VAL A 11 -8.88 -5.68 8.46
N ARG A 12 -8.16 -4.94 7.60
CA ARG A 12 -7.46 -5.48 6.41
C ARG A 12 -6.48 -6.59 6.79
N ASP A 13 -5.75 -6.40 7.88
CA ASP A 13 -4.73 -7.35 8.36
C ASP A 13 -5.31 -8.39 9.35
N GLY A 14 -6.64 -8.47 9.48
CA GLY A 14 -7.33 -9.46 10.31
C GLY A 14 -7.05 -9.33 11.81
N GLY A 15 -6.60 -8.18 12.28
CA GLY A 15 -6.17 -7.97 13.67
C GLY A 15 -4.92 -8.76 14.06
N LEU A 16 -4.14 -9.25 13.09
CA LEU A 16 -2.93 -10.03 13.33
C LEU A 16 -1.69 -9.17 13.10
N CYS A 17 -0.67 -9.33 13.95
CA CYS A 17 0.64 -8.74 13.68
C CYS A 17 1.19 -9.29 12.36
N TYR A 18 1.48 -8.41 11.40
CA TYR A 18 1.98 -8.79 10.09
C TYR A 18 3.27 -9.64 10.14
N HIS A 19 4.12 -9.41 11.14
CA HIS A 19 5.42 -10.08 11.25
C HIS A 19 5.38 -11.43 11.99
N CYS A 20 4.51 -11.59 12.99
CA CYS A 20 4.52 -12.78 13.86
C CYS A 20 3.17 -13.46 13.98
N LEU A 21 2.15 -12.96 13.27
CA LEU A 21 0.78 -13.46 13.24
C LEU A 21 0.06 -13.49 14.60
N LYS A 22 0.66 -12.89 15.64
CA LYS A 22 0.03 -12.77 16.96
C LYS A 22 -1.27 -11.96 16.84
N PRO A 23 -2.39 -12.45 17.38
CA PRO A 23 -3.62 -11.66 17.49
C PRO A 23 -3.43 -10.44 18.39
N LEU A 24 -3.93 -9.29 17.94
CA LEU A 24 -3.82 -8.03 18.66
C LEU A 24 -5.20 -7.42 18.86
N LYS A 25 -5.39 -6.79 20.03
CA LYS A 25 -6.54 -5.90 20.26
C LYS A 25 -6.25 -4.54 19.63
N MET A 26 -7.28 -3.82 19.20
CA MET A 26 -7.17 -2.50 18.56
C MET A 26 -6.30 -1.50 19.36
N ASN A 27 -6.34 -1.55 20.69
CA ASN A 27 -5.55 -0.67 21.57
C ASN A 27 -4.08 -1.09 21.74
N GLN A 28 -3.69 -2.28 21.25
CA GLN A 28 -2.33 -2.83 21.34
C GLN A 28 -1.55 -2.73 20.03
N VAL A 29 -2.19 -2.27 18.95
CA VAL A 29 -1.61 -2.27 17.61
C VAL A 29 -0.81 -1.01 17.33
N ASN A 30 0.31 -1.20 16.63
CA ASN A 30 1.02 -0.15 15.91
C ASN A 30 0.68 -0.27 14.42
N ILE A 31 0.68 0.87 13.73
CA ILE A 31 0.69 0.89 12.28
C ILE A 31 2.12 1.22 11.87
N ASP A 32 2.80 0.22 11.32
CA ASP A 32 4.20 0.31 10.92
C ASP A 32 4.30 0.66 9.45
N HIS A 33 5.30 1.49 9.12
CA HIS A 33 5.76 1.72 7.77
C HIS A 33 6.63 0.55 7.33
N TYR A 34 6.11 -0.28 6.44
CA TYR A 34 6.80 -1.49 5.99
C TYR A 34 8.17 -1.16 5.38
N LEU A 35 8.21 -0.18 4.47
CA LEU A 35 9.40 0.60 4.17
C LEU A 35 9.51 1.74 5.19
N PRO A 36 10.56 1.78 6.03
CA PRO A 36 10.72 2.83 7.03
C PRO A 36 10.81 4.22 6.40
N ARG A 37 10.27 5.24 7.09
CA ARG A 37 10.34 6.65 6.65
C ARG A 37 11.78 7.11 6.40
N ALA A 38 12.71 6.74 7.28
CA ALA A 38 14.15 7.03 7.14
C ALA A 38 14.77 6.47 5.84
N ARG A 39 14.09 5.50 5.19
CA ARG A 39 14.49 4.86 3.93
C ARG A 39 13.60 5.26 2.75
N GLY A 40 12.85 6.37 2.87
CA GLY A 40 11.97 6.88 1.81
C GLY A 40 10.54 6.33 1.85
N GLY A 41 10.17 5.61 2.92
CA GLY A 41 8.81 5.14 3.16
C GLY A 41 7.78 6.27 3.19
N LYS A 42 6.74 6.13 2.37
CA LYS A 42 5.66 7.13 2.25
C LYS A 42 4.56 6.88 3.28
N ASP A 43 3.83 7.93 3.62
CA ASP A 43 2.62 7.87 4.45
C ASP A 43 1.41 7.47 3.61
N GLU A 44 1.42 6.22 3.14
CA GLU A 44 0.47 5.68 2.18
C GLU A 44 -0.03 4.33 2.66
N ILE A 45 -1.28 4.01 2.36
CA ILE A 45 -1.94 2.78 2.78
C ILE A 45 -1.20 1.52 2.31
N TYR A 46 -0.57 1.56 1.14
CA TYR A 46 0.20 0.42 0.64
C TYR A 46 1.45 0.13 1.51
N ASN A 47 1.97 1.16 2.19
CA ASN A 47 3.16 1.07 3.04
C ASN A 47 2.82 0.76 4.51
N TYR A 48 1.54 0.77 4.89
CA TYR A 48 1.14 0.47 6.26
C TYR A 48 0.88 -1.02 6.47
N VAL A 49 1.35 -1.55 7.61
CA VAL A 49 0.97 -2.87 8.13
C VAL A 49 0.68 -2.81 9.62
N LEU A 50 -0.14 -3.74 10.11
CA LEU A 50 -0.41 -3.91 11.53
C LEU A 50 0.78 -4.60 12.22
N SER A 51 1.31 -4.04 13.30
CA SER A 51 2.42 -4.66 14.03
C SER A 51 2.24 -4.61 15.55
N CYS A 52 2.75 -5.64 16.23
CA CYS A 52 2.89 -5.60 17.69
C CYS A 52 4.13 -4.78 18.07
N GLN A 53 4.13 -4.21 19.28
CA GLN A 53 5.23 -3.36 19.76
C GLN A 53 6.60 -4.05 19.67
N ARG A 54 6.68 -5.35 20.00
CA ARG A 54 7.93 -6.12 19.95
C ARG A 54 8.49 -6.22 18.52
N CYS A 55 7.64 -6.61 17.56
CA CYS A 55 8.06 -6.74 16.16
C CYS A 55 8.39 -5.38 15.55
N ASN A 56 7.59 -4.34 15.84
CA ASN A 56 7.84 -2.97 15.39
C ASN A 56 9.22 -2.49 15.86
N LYS A 57 9.51 -2.64 17.16
CA LYS A 57 10.81 -2.27 17.75
C LYS A 57 11.96 -3.11 17.16
N TYR A 58 11.74 -4.41 16.97
CA TYR A 58 12.76 -5.29 16.40
C TYR A 58 13.11 -4.91 14.96
N LYS A 59 12.11 -4.67 14.09
CA LYS A 59 12.31 -4.23 12.71
C LYS A 59 13.07 -2.90 12.67
N GLY A 60 12.64 -1.92 13.46
CA GLY A 60 13.22 -0.58 13.46
C GLY A 60 13.24 0.01 12.05
N GLU A 61 14.42 0.45 11.61
CA GLU A 61 14.64 1.05 10.29
C GLU A 61 15.15 0.07 9.23
N ARG A 62 15.12 -1.23 9.51
CA ARG A 62 15.47 -2.24 8.50
C ARG A 62 14.37 -2.35 7.45
N VAL A 63 14.79 -2.42 6.18
CA VAL A 63 13.89 -2.68 5.05
C VAL A 63 13.72 -4.20 4.93
N PRO A 64 12.50 -4.74 5.06
CA PRO A 64 12.25 -6.15 4.80
C PRO A 64 12.55 -6.50 3.33
N GLY A 65 13.13 -7.68 3.07
CA GLY A 65 13.53 -8.09 1.72
C GLY A 65 12.36 -8.26 0.75
N ASP A 66 11.17 -8.55 1.26
CA ASP A 66 9.92 -8.71 0.52
C ASP A 66 9.12 -7.40 0.35
N CYS A 67 9.68 -6.26 0.77
CA CYS A 67 9.02 -4.95 0.71
C CYS A 67 8.36 -4.61 -0.63
N PRO A 68 8.99 -4.82 -1.80
CA PRO A 68 8.33 -4.57 -3.08
C PRO A 68 7.03 -5.38 -3.26
N GLY A 69 7.06 -6.67 -2.95
CA GLY A 69 5.90 -7.55 -3.09
C GLY A 69 4.76 -7.20 -2.12
N VAL A 70 5.10 -6.81 -0.89
CA VAL A 70 4.12 -6.35 0.10
C VAL A 70 3.44 -5.07 -0.36
N HIS A 71 4.19 -4.11 -0.89
CA HIS A 71 3.63 -2.87 -1.41
C HIS A 71 2.72 -3.09 -2.61
N VAL A 72 3.11 -3.94 -3.57
CA VAL A 72 2.25 -4.30 -4.71
C VAL A 72 0.93 -4.89 -4.23
N ARG A 73 0.99 -5.88 -3.33
CA ARG A 73 -0.22 -6.53 -2.81
C ARG A 73 -1.12 -5.55 -2.05
N ASN A 74 -0.53 -4.70 -1.20
CA ASN A 74 -1.30 -3.72 -0.43
C ASN A 74 -1.86 -2.59 -1.31
N PHE A 75 -1.17 -2.22 -2.39
CA PHE A 75 -1.66 -1.28 -3.40
C PHE A 75 -2.91 -1.83 -4.10
N ILE A 76 -2.83 -3.05 -4.66
CA ILE A 76 -3.96 -3.71 -5.32
C ILE A 76 -5.14 -3.82 -4.34
N ARG A 77 -4.88 -4.25 -3.10
CA ARG A 77 -5.90 -4.35 -2.05
C ARG A 77 -6.51 -2.98 -1.73
N GLY A 78 -5.68 -1.95 -1.60
CA GLY A 78 -6.13 -0.58 -1.35
C GLY A 78 -7.05 -0.05 -2.45
N VAL A 79 -6.77 -0.36 -3.72
CA VAL A 79 -7.65 0.01 -4.84
C VAL A 79 -8.97 -0.74 -4.79
N ARG A 80 -8.94 -2.07 -4.56
CA ARG A 80 -10.17 -2.89 -4.41
C ARG A 80 -11.07 -2.37 -3.28
N ASP A 81 -10.46 -2.02 -2.15
CA ASP A 81 -11.15 -1.52 -0.96
C ASP A 81 -11.50 -0.03 -1.06
N ARG A 82 -11.23 0.62 -2.21
CA ARG A 82 -11.44 2.06 -2.46
C ARG A 82 -10.76 2.97 -1.45
N LYS A 83 -9.66 2.49 -0.87
CA LYS A 83 -8.79 3.25 0.01
C LYS A 83 -7.65 3.93 -0.73
N ILE A 84 -7.27 3.39 -1.88
CA ILE A 84 -6.48 4.09 -2.88
C ILE A 84 -7.42 4.40 -4.04
N THR A 85 -7.63 5.69 -4.34
CA THR A 85 -8.58 6.15 -5.34
C THR A 85 -7.88 6.64 -6.60
N THR A 86 -8.61 7.15 -7.60
CA THR A 86 -8.02 7.78 -8.78
C THR A 86 -8.67 9.12 -9.06
N SER A 87 -7.87 10.08 -9.50
CA SER A 87 -8.34 11.37 -10.04
C SER A 87 -8.37 11.41 -11.58
N VAL A 88 -7.97 10.32 -12.24
CA VAL A 88 -8.00 10.21 -13.71
C VAL A 88 -9.46 10.19 -14.19
N LYS A 89 -9.81 11.13 -15.07
CA LYS A 89 -11.18 11.26 -15.60
C LYS A 89 -11.50 10.14 -16.59
N GLY A 90 -12.78 9.74 -16.63
CA GLY A 90 -13.30 8.79 -17.61
C GLY A 90 -13.00 7.31 -17.34
N LEU A 91 -12.14 6.99 -16.36
CA LEU A 91 -11.82 5.61 -16.02
C LEU A 91 -12.91 4.99 -15.14
N LYS A 92 -13.52 3.89 -15.61
CA LYS A 92 -14.49 3.13 -14.80
C LYS A 92 -13.76 2.37 -13.69
N VAL A 93 -14.34 2.34 -12.49
CA VAL A 93 -13.77 1.62 -11.33
C VAL A 93 -13.48 0.14 -11.65
N ARG A 94 -14.36 -0.54 -12.41
CA ARG A 94 -14.14 -1.94 -12.82
C ARG A 94 -12.90 -2.09 -13.70
N GLU A 95 -12.70 -1.16 -14.64
CA GLU A 95 -11.54 -1.15 -15.52
C GLU A 95 -10.25 -0.86 -14.74
N LEU A 96 -10.30 0.09 -13.81
CA LEU A 96 -9.18 0.35 -12.90
C LEU A 96 -8.77 -0.91 -12.14
N ILE A 97 -9.73 -1.61 -11.52
CA ILE A 97 -9.47 -2.84 -10.78
C ILE A 97 -8.79 -3.86 -11.69
N GLN A 98 -9.35 -4.14 -12.87
CA GLN A 98 -8.77 -5.09 -13.84
C GLN A 98 -7.33 -4.73 -14.22
N LYS A 99 -7.05 -3.45 -14.46
CA LYS A 99 -5.70 -2.97 -14.80
C LYS A 99 -4.72 -3.16 -13.64
N VAL A 100 -5.10 -2.83 -12.39
CA VAL A 100 -4.19 -2.94 -11.24
C VAL A 100 -3.90 -4.39 -10.83
N GLU A 101 -4.78 -5.35 -11.13
CA GLU A 101 -4.52 -6.79 -10.88
C GLU A 101 -3.26 -7.31 -11.58
N THR A 102 -2.84 -6.65 -12.66
CA THR A 102 -1.67 -7.06 -13.45
C THR A 102 -0.35 -6.49 -12.93
N VAL A 103 -0.40 -5.62 -11.91
CA VAL A 103 0.79 -4.99 -11.33
C VAL A 103 1.68 -6.04 -10.68
N LYS A 104 2.97 -5.98 -10.99
CA LYS A 104 4.00 -6.87 -10.44
C LYS A 104 5.17 -6.12 -9.83
N GLU A 105 5.31 -4.83 -10.14
CA GLU A 105 6.49 -4.04 -9.80
C GLU A 105 6.10 -2.74 -9.11
N VAL A 106 7.06 -2.21 -8.35
CA VAL A 106 6.96 -0.92 -7.69
C VAL A 106 8.28 -0.18 -7.80
N THR A 107 8.22 1.09 -8.20
CA THR A 107 9.35 2.01 -8.26
C THR A 107 9.13 3.17 -7.31
N TYR A 108 10.08 3.39 -6.40
CA TYR A 108 10.03 4.47 -5.41
C TYR A 108 10.69 5.72 -5.96
N ARG A 109 9.97 6.85 -5.95
CA ARG A 109 10.48 8.15 -6.39
C ARG A 109 10.38 9.16 -5.26
N LYS A 110 11.08 10.29 -5.43
CA LYS A 110 11.05 11.39 -4.46
C LYS A 110 9.64 11.96 -4.30
N SER A 111 8.90 12.13 -5.40
CA SER A 111 7.56 12.76 -5.42
C SER A 111 6.41 11.77 -5.25
N ASP A 112 6.54 10.54 -5.74
CA ASP A 112 5.46 9.56 -5.81
C ASP A 112 5.98 8.12 -5.73
N THR A 113 5.07 7.16 -5.77
CA THR A 113 5.40 5.75 -6.00
C THR A 113 4.68 5.26 -7.25
N VAL A 114 5.41 4.57 -8.12
CA VAL A 114 4.89 4.07 -9.39
C VAL A 114 4.71 2.57 -9.27
N PHE A 115 3.48 2.11 -9.40
CA PHE A 115 3.17 0.69 -9.52
C PHE A 115 3.07 0.34 -11.00
N SER A 116 3.72 -0.73 -11.43
CA SER A 116 3.78 -1.09 -12.85
C SER A 116 3.44 -2.55 -13.14
N SER A 117 2.85 -2.71 -14.31
CA SER A 117 2.70 -3.95 -15.05
C SER A 117 3.43 -3.79 -16.39
N GLU A 118 3.44 -4.84 -17.21
CA GLU A 118 3.99 -4.78 -18.57
C GLU A 118 3.39 -3.62 -19.40
N ASN A 119 2.08 -3.38 -19.25
CA ASN A 119 1.32 -2.48 -20.12
C ASN A 119 0.81 -1.21 -19.44
N ASN A 120 0.93 -1.09 -18.11
CA ASN A 120 0.38 0.05 -17.37
C ASN A 120 1.32 0.48 -16.24
N ARG A 121 1.39 1.79 -15.99
CA ARG A 121 2.04 2.43 -14.85
C ARG A 121 1.04 3.31 -14.12
N PHE A 122 0.97 3.18 -12.81
CA PHE A 122 0.06 3.91 -11.92
C PHE A 122 0.89 4.76 -10.97
N TYR A 123 0.73 6.09 -11.06
CA TYR A 123 1.48 7.03 -10.25
C TYR A 123 0.64 7.42 -9.03
N VAL A 124 1.15 7.13 -7.84
CA VAL A 124 0.41 7.23 -6.57
C VAL A 124 1.03 8.29 -5.66
N VAL A 125 0.16 9.16 -5.14
CA VAL A 125 0.47 10.13 -4.08
C VAL A 125 -0.77 10.36 -3.22
N HIS A 126 -0.62 10.43 -1.91
CA HIS A 126 -1.69 10.63 -0.93
C HIS A 126 -2.90 9.72 -1.17
N ASP A 127 -2.64 8.42 -1.28
CA ASP A 127 -3.60 7.36 -1.55
C ASP A 127 -4.45 7.62 -2.82
N THR A 128 -3.87 8.34 -3.80
CA THR A 128 -4.52 8.70 -5.06
C THR A 128 -3.63 8.37 -6.25
N ILE A 129 -4.16 7.57 -7.18
CA ILE A 129 -3.61 7.37 -8.52
C ILE A 129 -3.93 8.61 -9.34
N TYR A 130 -2.94 9.50 -9.49
CA TYR A 130 -3.12 10.79 -10.15
C TYR A 130 -2.82 10.74 -11.66
N LYS A 131 -2.06 9.73 -12.09
CA LYS A 131 -1.71 9.49 -13.50
C LYS A 131 -1.67 8.00 -13.78
N ILE A 132 -2.11 7.60 -14.97
CA ILE A 132 -1.94 6.27 -15.50
C ILE A 132 -1.31 6.39 -16.88
N GLU A 133 -0.23 5.67 -17.12
CA GLU A 133 0.38 5.54 -18.44
C GLU A 133 0.22 4.11 -18.92
N GLY A 134 -0.10 3.92 -20.20
CA GLY A 134 -0.16 2.59 -20.82
C GLY A 134 -1.57 2.00 -20.97
N GLY A 135 -1.71 1.16 -21.99
CA GLY A 135 -2.96 0.79 -22.65
C GLY A 135 -3.07 1.42 -24.05
N VAL A 136 -3.21 0.58 -25.08
CA VAL A 136 -3.39 0.97 -26.47
C VAL A 136 -4.64 1.82 -26.61
N ASN A 137 -4.52 2.99 -27.24
CA ASN A 137 -5.65 3.67 -27.85
C ASN A 137 -6.41 2.66 -28.74
N LYS A 138 -7.55 2.16 -28.28
CA LYS A 138 -8.55 1.58 -29.17
C LYS A 138 -9.88 2.24 -28.84
#